data_AF-A0A920YRZ8-F1
#
_entry.id   AF-A0A920YRZ8-F1
#
_cell.length_a   1.000
_cell.length_b   1.000
_cell.length_c   1.000
_cell.angle_alpha   90.00
_cell.angle_beta   90.00
_cell.angle_gamma   90.00
#
_symmetry.space_group_name_H-M   'P 1'
#
loop_
_entity.id
_entity.type
_entity.pdbx_description
1 polymer ?
#
loop_
_entity_poly.entity_id
_entity_poly.type
_entity_poly.pdbx_seq_one_letter_code
_entity_poly.pdbx_strand_id
1 'polypeptide(L)' 'MSQKTICARIAEMHNQLNQLIESSNYDLLDDKVQRFSRELDKLIILYSQTQADVNKTSFLHIK' A
#
# COMPACT_ATOMS: atom_id res chain seq x y z
N MET A 1 -9.07 -12.51 -5.29
CA MET A 1 -7.65 -12.15 -5.11
C MET A 1 -7.31 -12.33 -3.64
N SER A 2 -6.31 -13.15 -3.30
CA SER A 2 -5.94 -13.38 -1.91
C SER A 2 -5.29 -12.14 -1.30
N GLN A 3 -5.62 -11.85 -0.04
CA GLN A 3 -5.08 -10.74 0.76
C GLN A 3 -3.53 -10.68 0.70
N LYS A 4 -2.89 -11.84 0.81
CA LYS A 4 -1.44 -12.01 0.64
C LYS A 4 -0.89 -11.43 -0.67
N THR A 5 -1.64 -11.53 -1.77
CA THR A 5 -1.22 -11.02 -3.08
C THR A 5 -1.22 -9.50 -3.11
N ILE A 6 -2.19 -8.85 -2.45
CA ILE A 6 -2.27 -7.39 -2.42
C ILE A 6 -1.20 -6.82 -1.47
N CYS A 7 -0.97 -7.47 -0.33
CA CYS A 7 0.12 -7.12 0.58
C CYS A 7 1.49 -7.26 -0.10
N ALA A 8 1.71 -8.34 -0.87
CA ALA A 8 2.93 -8.51 -1.67
C ALA A 8 3.08 -7.41 -2.73
N ARG A 9 1.97 -6.99 -3.36
CA ARG A 9 1.97 -5.93 -4.37
C ARG A 9 2.25 -4.56 -3.77
N ILE A 10 1.75 -4.28 -2.57
CA ILE A 10 2.10 -3.08 -1.80
C ILE A 10 3.60 -3.06 -1.48
N ALA A 11 4.15 -4.20 -1.02
CA ALA A 11 5.57 -4.30 -0.70
C ALA A 11 6.47 -4.11 -1.93
N GLU A 12 6.09 -4.70 -3.06
CA GLU A 12 6.77 -4.51 -4.34
C GLU A 12 6.78 -3.03 -4.76
N MET A 13 5.62 -2.39 -4.64
CA MET A 13 5.43 -1.00 -5.04
C MET A 13 6.13 -0.03 -4.06
N HIS A 14 6.27 -0.40 -2.78
CA HIS A 14 7.15 0.26 -1.80
C HIS A 14 8.63 0.16 -2.22
N ASN A 15 9.06 -1.01 -2.68
CA ASN A 15 10.44 -1.24 -3.10
C ASN A 15 10.79 -0.44 -4.37
N GLN A 16 9.85 -0.37 -5.32
CA GLN A 16 10.00 0.50 -6.50
C GLN A 16 10.12 1.97 -6.11
N LEU A 17 9.38 2.40 -5.09
CA LEU A 17 9.47 3.76 -4.56
C LEU A 17 10.83 4.03 -3.93
N ASN A 18 11.36 3.07 -3.16
CA ASN A 18 12.70 3.15 -2.59
C ASN A 18 13.78 3.27 -3.68
N GLN A 19 13.70 2.48 -4.75
CA GLN A 19 14.62 2.59 -5.87
C GLN A 19 14.50 3.94 -6.61
N LEU A 20 13.28 4.48 -6.70
CA LEU A 20 13.04 5.80 -7.29
C LEU A 20 13.66 6.92 -6.44
N ILE A 21 13.57 6.78 -5.11
CA ILE A 21 14.19 7.68 -4.13
C ILE A 21 15.72 7.59 -4.26
N GLU A 22 16.29 6.38 -4.29
CA GLU A 22 17.73 6.16 -4.47
C GLU A 22 18.23 6.76 -5.79
N SER A 23 17.48 6.58 -6.88
CA SER A 23 17.81 7.15 -8.19
C SER A 23 17.61 8.67 -8.26
N SER A 24 16.71 9.22 -7.42
CA SER A 24 16.50 10.67 -7.27
C SER A 24 17.40 11.30 -6.21
N ASN A 25 18.49 10.64 -5.81
CA ASN A 25 19.43 11.14 -4.81
C ASN A 25 18.79 11.39 -3.43
N TYR A 26 17.84 10.55 -3.03
CA TYR A 26 17.06 10.66 -1.80
C TYR A 26 16.22 11.93 -1.68
N ASP A 27 15.91 12.57 -2.82
CA ASP A 27 15.07 13.74 -2.84
C ASP A 27 13.61 13.35 -2.60
N LEU A 28 13.25 13.26 -1.31
CA LEU A 28 11.90 12.97 -0.83
C LEU A 28 10.90 14.08 -1.16
N LEU A 29 11.40 15.25 -1.59
CA LEU A 29 10.63 16.40 -2.05
C LEU A 29 10.45 16.40 -3.57
N ASP A 30 11.06 15.46 -4.29
CA ASP A 30 10.86 15.33 -5.72
C ASP A 30 9.38 15.04 -6.01
N ASP A 31 8.82 15.78 -6.96
CA ASP A 31 7.41 15.73 -7.32
C ASP A 31 6.99 14.31 -7.75
N LYS A 32 7.91 13.52 -8.34
CA LYS A 32 7.65 12.13 -8.72
C LYS A 32 7.65 11.21 -7.50
N VAL A 33 8.58 11.39 -6.56
CA VAL A 33 8.62 10.64 -5.30
C VAL A 33 7.36 10.93 -4.48
N GLN A 34 6.94 12.19 -4.37
CA GLN A 34 5.70 12.56 -3.68
C GLN A 34 4.45 12.00 -4.37
N ARG A 35 4.37 12.05 -5.70
CA ARG A 35 3.25 11.44 -6.45
C ARG A 35 3.18 9.95 -6.23
N PHE A 36 4.30 9.24 -6.38
CA PHE A 36 4.36 7.80 -6.14
C PHE A 36 4.00 7.48 -4.69
N SER A 37 4.48 8.26 -3.73
CA SER A 37 4.20 8.05 -2.30
C SER A 37 2.71 8.17 -2.02
N ARG A 38 2.04 9.18 -2.58
CA ARG A 38 0.59 9.35 -2.43
C ARG A 38 -0.22 8.24 -3.11
N GLU A 39 0.20 7.76 -4.27
CA GLU A 39 -0.48 6.64 -4.95
C GLU A 39 -0.36 5.36 -4.13
N LEU A 40 0.83 5.09 -3.61
CA LEU A 40 1.09 3.94 -2.75
C LEU A 40 0.28 4.01 -1.46
N ASP A 41 0.31 5.16 -0.77
CA ASP A 41 -0.40 5.37 0.49
C ASP A 41 -1.92 5.21 0.30
N LYS A 42 -2.49 5.74 -0.79
CA LYS A 42 -3.88 5.51 -1.16
C LYS A 42 -4.21 4.03 -1.32
N LEU A 43 -3.37 3.26 -2.01
CA LEU A 43 -3.57 1.82 -2.20
C LEU A 43 -3.48 1.05 -0.89
N ILE A 44 -2.56 1.43 -0.01
CA ILE A 44 -2.43 0.86 1.35
C ILE A 44 -3.67 1.14 2.18
N ILE A 45 -4.18 2.37 2.15
CA ILE A 45 -5.40 2.77 2.87
C ILE A 45 -6.61 2.02 2.31
N LEU A 46 -6.77 1.98 0.98
CA LEU A 46 -7.88 1.26 0.34
C LEU A 46 -7.85 -0.23 0.70
N TYR A 47 -6.67 -0.82 0.69
CA TYR A 47 -6.47 -2.21 1.07
C TYR A 47 -6.76 -2.43 2.57
N SER A 48 -6.23 -1.59 3.45
CA SER A 48 -6.49 -1.66 4.90
C SER A 48 -7.96 -1.50 5.23
N GLN A 49 -8.69 -0.61 4.55
CA GLN A 49 -10.14 -0.47 4.71
C GLN A 49 -10.88 -1.72 4.22
N THR A 50 -10.49 -2.26 3.07
CA THR A 50 -11.06 -3.51 2.53
C THR A 50 -10.78 -4.71 3.45
N GLN A 51 -9.63 -4.74 4.11
CA GLN A 51 -9.28 -5.73 5.14
C GLN A 51 -10.10 -5.57 6.42
N ALA A 52 -10.27 -4.34 6.89
CA ALA A 52 -11.07 -4.04 8.07
C ALA A 52 -12.55 -4.43 7.87
N ASP A 53 -13.07 -4.31 6.64
CA ASP A 53 -14.45 -4.65 6.32
C ASP A 53 -14.69 -6.18 6.25
N VAL A 54 -13.74 -6.95 5.70
CA VAL A 54 -13.76 -8.43 5.71
C VAL A 54 -13.61 -8.99 7.13
N ASN A 55 -12.84 -8.31 7.98
CA ASN A 55 -12.71 -8.69 9.38
C ASN A 55 -13.99 -8.32 10.17
N LYS A 56 -14.83 -7.39 9.73
CA LYS A 56 -16.10 -7.07 10.41
C LYS A 56 -17.18 -8.13 10.13
N THR A 57 -17.21 -8.70 8.94
CA THR A 57 -18.14 -9.78 8.56
C THR A 57 -17.78 -11.13 9.18
N SER A 58 -16.50 -11.35 9.53
CA SER A 58 -16.05 -12.58 10.20
C SER A 58 -16.40 -12.64 11.69
N PHE A 59 -16.66 -11.49 12.34
CA PHE A 59 -17.07 -11.44 13.75
C PHE A 59 -18.59 -11.57 13.94
N LEU A 60 -19.40 -11.60 12.87
CA LEU A 60 -20.85 -11.70 12.97
C LEU A 60 -21.38 -13.16 12.92
N HIS A 61 -20.50 -14.17 12.82
CA HIS A 61 -20.89 -15.58 12.75
C HIS A 61 -20.38 -16.40 13.95
N ILE A 62 -20.45 -15.83 15.15
CA ILE A 62 -20.33 -16.60 16.39
C ILE A 62 -21.62 -16.34 17.18
N LYS A 63 -22.62 -17.21 16.97
CA LYS A 63 -23.83 -17.31 17.77
C LYS A 63 -23.93 -18.73 18.32
#